data_AF-A0A511KP47-F1
#
_entry.id   AF-A0A511KP47-F1
#
_cell.length_a   1.000
_cell.length_b   1.000
_cell.length_c   1.000
_cell.angle_alpha   90.00
_cell.angle_beta   90.00
_cell.angle_gamma   90.00
#
_symmetry.space_group_name_H-M   'P 1'
#
loop_
_entity.id
_entity.type
_entity.pdbx_description
1 polymer ?
#
loop_
_entity_poly.entity_id
_entity_poly.type
_entity_poly.pdbx_seq_one_letter_code
_entity_poly.pdbx_strand_id
1 'polypeptide(L)'
;MVAEFGKERLCLLKLDIEDAVQVKRDLTPELVQANLNVNLYGVMHLVSASLPLLRKGQAKQIFAVSSTVGSLGGVFSENSLYTAYCMSKTILNMYMRKLSVELKEEGFTVVMYSPGFVKFNLTGGYGNMEVDQAVKLGVENVIRKVTKEDNGKFLDVDGTETPW
;
A
#
# COMPACT_ATOMS: atom_id res chain seq x y z
N MET A 1 -3.93 -2.51 -11.38
CA MET A 1 -3.96 -3.90 -11.91
C MET A 1 -4.56 -4.79 -10.84
N VAL A 2 -5.75 -5.37 -11.06
CA VAL A 2 -6.33 -6.39 -10.16
C VAL A 2 -5.66 -7.72 -10.53
N ALA A 3 -4.84 -8.28 -9.64
CA ALA A 3 -4.27 -9.60 -9.84
C ALA A 3 -5.21 -10.66 -9.24
N GLU A 4 -5.85 -11.47 -10.09
CA GLU A 4 -6.62 -12.63 -9.64
C GLU A 4 -5.69 -13.82 -9.38
N PHE A 5 -5.68 -14.32 -8.14
CA PHE A 5 -4.99 -15.56 -7.77
C PHE A 5 -6.03 -16.68 -7.54
N GLY A 6 -6.52 -17.30 -8.62
CA GLY A 6 -7.37 -18.50 -8.55
C GLY A 6 -8.82 -18.26 -8.09
N LYS A 7 -9.48 -19.29 -7.53
CA LYS A 7 -10.88 -19.23 -7.04
C LYS A 7 -11.08 -18.30 -5.83
N GLU A 8 -9.99 -17.75 -5.29
CA GLU A 8 -9.96 -16.84 -4.17
C GLU A 8 -9.73 -15.41 -4.71
N ARG A 9 -10.79 -14.60 -4.72
CA ARG A 9 -10.70 -13.22 -5.22
C ARG A 9 -9.97 -12.34 -4.22
N LEU A 10 -8.65 -12.28 -4.38
CA LEU A 10 -7.73 -11.34 -3.75
C LEU A 10 -7.67 -10.04 -4.54
N CYS A 11 -7.72 -8.87 -3.88
CA CYS A 11 -7.48 -7.59 -4.53
C CYS A 11 -6.18 -6.96 -4.00
N LEU A 12 -5.15 -6.97 -4.84
CA LEU A 12 -3.92 -6.20 -4.62
C LEU A 12 -4.03 -4.84 -5.32
N LEU A 13 -4.07 -3.76 -4.55
CA LEU A 13 -4.16 -2.40 -5.03
C LEU A 13 -2.76 -1.81 -5.13
N LYS A 14 -2.21 -1.84 -6.35
CA LYS A 14 -0.94 -1.19 -6.70
C LYS A 14 -1.18 -0.15 -7.79
N LEU A 15 -0.90 1.10 -7.44
CA LEU A 15 -0.75 2.25 -8.35
C LEU A 15 0.33 3.13 -7.73
N ASP A 16 1.32 3.53 -8.52
CA ASP A 16 2.32 4.53 -8.15
C ASP A 16 2.70 5.34 -9.39
N ILE A 17 3.11 6.59 -9.20
CA ILE A 17 3.64 7.45 -10.27
C ILE A 17 4.97 6.86 -10.74
N GLU A 18 5.15 6.73 -12.06
CA GLU A 18 6.36 6.16 -12.69
C GLU A 18 7.58 7.09 -12.69
N ASP A 19 7.40 8.38 -12.42
CA ASP A 19 8.52 9.30 -12.27
C ASP A 19 9.31 8.90 -11.02
N ALA A 20 10.58 8.54 -11.23
CA ALA A 20 11.55 8.27 -10.18
C ALA A 20 11.31 9.20 -9.00
N VAL A 21 11.27 8.68 -7.77
CA VAL A 21 11.12 9.48 -6.55
C VAL A 21 12.18 10.57 -6.62
N GLN A 22 11.76 11.75 -7.08
CA GLN A 22 12.67 12.84 -7.31
C GLN A 22 13.08 13.30 -5.92
N VAL A 23 14.39 13.38 -5.66
CA VAL A 23 14.93 14.09 -4.50
C VAL A 23 14.77 15.61 -4.73
N LYS A 24 13.61 16.06 -5.24
CA LYS A 24 13.30 17.47 -5.35
C LYS A 24 12.91 17.93 -3.95
N ARG A 25 13.74 18.81 -3.39
CA ARG A 25 13.49 19.51 -2.13
C ARG A 25 12.31 20.49 -2.23
N ASP A 26 11.91 20.85 -3.45
CA ASP A 26 10.83 21.80 -3.68
C ASP A 26 9.49 21.08 -3.64
N LEU A 27 8.91 21.02 -2.44
CA LEU A 27 7.51 20.63 -2.23
C LEU A 27 6.59 21.66 -2.89
N THR A 28 5.79 21.25 -3.87
CA THR A 28 4.75 22.10 -4.47
C THR A 28 3.37 21.46 -4.34
N PRO A 29 2.28 22.27 -4.29
CA PRO A 29 0.92 21.75 -4.31
C PRO A 29 0.63 20.82 -5.50
N GLU A 30 1.21 21.11 -6.67
CA GLU A 30 1.02 20.32 -7.89
C GLU A 30 1.67 18.94 -7.77
N LEU A 31 2.85 18.85 -7.13
CA LEU A 31 3.50 17.57 -6.86
C LEU A 31 2.69 16.73 -5.86
N VAL A 32 2.16 17.36 -4.82
CA VAL A 32 1.25 16.70 -3.86
C VAL A 32 0.00 16.20 -4.59
N GLN A 33 -0.63 17.05 -5.40
CA GLN A 33 -1.82 16.70 -6.16
C GLN A 33 -1.56 15.54 -7.14
N ALA A 34 -0.44 15.56 -7.86
CA ALA A 34 -0.04 14.46 -8.74
C ALA A 34 0.02 13.14 -7.96
N ASN A 35 0.75 13.11 -6.83
CA ASN A 35 0.85 11.92 -5.98
C ASN A 35 -0.51 11.44 -5.47
N LEU A 36 -1.38 12.35 -5.05
CA LEU A 36 -2.74 11.99 -4.60
C LEU A 36 -3.63 11.45 -5.72
N ASN A 37 -3.50 11.96 -6.94
CA ASN A 37 -4.25 11.47 -8.10
C ASN A 37 -4.03 9.98 -8.34
N VAL A 38 -2.80 9.49 -8.16
CA VAL A 38 -2.48 8.09 -8.38
C VAL A 38 -2.65 7.27 -7.09
N ASN A 39 -1.98 7.68 -6.02
CA ASN A 39 -1.82 6.86 -4.81
C ASN A 39 -3.05 6.85 -3.91
N LEU A 40 -3.93 7.84 -4.04
CA LEU A 40 -5.18 7.91 -3.30
C LEU A 40 -6.38 7.72 -4.24
N TYR A 41 -6.62 8.65 -5.16
CA TYR A 41 -7.83 8.63 -5.98
C TYR A 41 -7.88 7.41 -6.90
N GLY A 42 -6.75 7.02 -7.50
CA GLY A 42 -6.65 5.77 -8.25
C GLY A 42 -7.03 4.53 -7.42
N VAL A 43 -6.58 4.47 -6.16
CA VAL A 43 -6.93 3.38 -5.23
C VAL A 43 -8.41 3.43 -4.86
N MET A 44 -8.96 4.61 -4.54
CA MET A 44 -10.38 4.78 -4.24
C MET A 44 -11.27 4.33 -5.40
N HIS A 45 -10.91 4.66 -6.64
CA HIS A 45 -11.61 4.20 -7.83
C HIS A 45 -11.54 2.67 -7.97
N LEU A 46 -10.38 2.06 -7.76
CA LEU A 46 -10.23 0.61 -7.78
C LEU A 46 -11.06 -0.09 -6.70
N VAL A 47 -11.08 0.43 -5.46
CA VAL A 47 -11.92 -0.09 -4.38
C VAL A 47 -13.38 0.00 -4.80
N SER A 48 -13.85 1.17 -5.22
CA SER A 48 -15.23 1.40 -5.63
C SER A 48 -15.67 0.43 -6.75
N ALA A 49 -14.82 0.24 -7.75
CA ALA A 49 -15.11 -0.65 -8.88
C ALA A 49 -15.05 -2.13 -8.51
N SER A 50 -14.12 -2.55 -7.64
CA SER A 50 -13.89 -3.97 -7.32
C SER A 50 -14.74 -4.47 -6.16
N LEU A 51 -15.16 -3.62 -5.23
CA LEU A 51 -15.87 -4.01 -4.01
C LEU A 51 -17.17 -4.81 -4.27
N PRO A 52 -18.03 -4.46 -5.25
CA PRO A 52 -19.20 -5.28 -5.58
C PRO A 52 -18.86 -6.70 -6.03
N LEU A 53 -17.71 -6.90 -6.67
CA LEU A 53 -17.23 -8.21 -7.11
C LEU A 53 -16.58 -8.99 -5.98
N LEU A 54 -15.87 -8.30 -5.08
CA LEU A 54 -15.24 -8.88 -3.90
C LEU A 54 -16.28 -9.34 -2.87
N ARG A 55 -17.38 -8.60 -2.70
CA ARG A 55 -18.52 -8.99 -1.86
C ARG A 55 -19.13 -10.34 -2.25
N LYS A 56 -19.04 -10.70 -3.54
CA LYS A 56 -19.48 -12.00 -4.07
C LYS A 56 -18.45 -13.13 -3.87
N GLY A 57 -17.20 -12.79 -3.54
CA GLY A 57 -16.11 -13.73 -3.30
C GLY A 57 -16.02 -14.19 -1.84
N GLN A 58 -15.27 -15.27 -1.62
CA GLN A 58 -15.11 -15.88 -0.29
C GLN A 58 -13.92 -15.32 0.50
N ALA A 59 -12.81 -14.97 -0.17
CA ALA A 59 -11.60 -14.51 0.51
C ALA A 59 -11.81 -13.20 1.28
N LYS A 60 -12.53 -12.23 0.68
CA LYS A 60 -12.82 -10.91 1.27
C LYS A 60 -11.58 -10.20 1.82
N GLN A 61 -10.48 -10.24 1.06
CA GLN A 61 -9.23 -9.58 1.43
C GLN A 61 -8.88 -8.44 0.46
N ILE A 62 -8.45 -7.31 1.01
CA ILE A 62 -7.99 -6.15 0.25
C ILE A 62 -6.62 -5.75 0.79
N PHE A 63 -5.63 -5.64 -0.10
CA PHE A 63 -4.30 -5.16 0.26
C PHE A 63 -3.98 -3.88 -0.51
N ALA A 64 -3.54 -2.84 0.20
CA ALA A 64 -2.98 -1.65 -0.41
C ALA A 64 -1.45 -1.68 -0.34
N VAL A 65 -0.79 -1.53 -1.49
CA VAL A 65 0.67 -1.34 -1.53
C VAL A 65 0.98 0.09 -1.10
N SER A 66 1.42 0.20 0.15
CA SER A 66 1.86 1.43 0.79
C SER A 66 3.38 1.46 0.92
N SER A 67 3.92 2.26 1.83
CA SER A 67 5.35 2.37 2.12
C SER A 67 5.55 2.86 3.55
N THR A 68 6.56 2.33 4.24
CA THR A 68 6.92 2.74 5.61
C THR A 68 7.22 4.24 5.74
N VAL A 69 7.53 4.94 4.63
CA VAL A 69 7.67 6.41 4.62
C VAL A 69 6.37 7.15 4.94
N GLY A 70 5.21 6.49 4.77
CA GLY A 70 3.90 7.03 5.15
C GLY A 70 3.55 6.86 6.63
N SER A 71 4.46 6.29 7.44
CA SER A 71 4.29 6.14 8.89
C SER A 71 4.73 7.41 9.63
N LEU A 72 3.84 7.94 10.48
CA LEU A 72 4.07 9.09 11.34
C LEU A 72 4.87 8.76 12.60
N GLY A 73 4.83 7.51 13.06
CA GLY A 73 5.63 6.97 14.18
C GLY A 73 6.84 6.15 13.72
N GLY A 74 7.14 6.17 12.42
CA GLY A 74 8.28 5.47 11.82
C GLY A 74 9.46 6.40 11.57
N VAL A 75 10.62 5.83 11.22
CA VAL A 75 11.90 6.57 11.08
C VAL A 75 11.90 7.72 10.07
N PHE A 76 10.94 7.74 9.13
CA PHE A 76 10.82 8.81 8.13
C PHE A 76 10.12 10.06 8.67
N SER A 77 9.47 10.01 9.85
CA SER A 77 8.89 11.20 10.51
C SER A 77 9.95 12.22 10.93
N GLU A 78 11.19 11.76 11.11
CA GLU A 78 12.31 12.56 11.63
C GLU A 78 13.17 13.19 10.51
N ASN A 79 12.73 13.16 9.25
CA ASN A 79 13.45 13.81 8.15
C ASN A 79 12.51 14.43 7.11
N SER A 80 13.07 15.26 6.22
CA SER A 80 12.32 16.00 5.20
C SER A 80 12.36 15.37 3.80
N LEU A 81 12.73 14.09 3.69
CA LEU A 81 12.80 13.41 2.41
C LEU A 81 11.41 13.04 1.91
N TYR A 82 11.19 13.20 0.61
CA TYR A 82 10.03 12.67 -0.10
C TYR A 82 8.66 13.14 0.41
N THR A 83 8.56 14.34 0.99
CA THR A 83 7.37 14.83 1.71
C THR A 83 6.06 14.62 0.94
N ALA A 84 5.99 14.96 -0.35
CA ALA A 84 4.78 14.78 -1.16
C ALA A 84 4.36 13.30 -1.29
N TYR A 85 5.34 12.40 -1.45
CA TYR A 85 5.11 10.97 -1.51
C TYR A 85 4.70 10.41 -0.15
N CYS A 86 5.37 10.82 0.94
CA CYS A 86 5.00 10.48 2.31
C CYS A 86 3.55 10.86 2.61
N MET A 87 3.16 12.11 2.31
CA MET A 87 1.77 12.58 2.44
C MET A 87 0.78 11.66 1.72
N SER A 88 1.08 11.27 0.48
CA SER A 88 0.20 10.39 -0.30
C SER A 88 0.02 9.01 0.32
N LYS A 89 1.09 8.41 0.85
CA LYS A 89 1.05 7.10 1.51
C LYS A 89 0.43 7.17 2.90
N THR A 90 0.62 8.26 3.65
CA THR A 90 -0.08 8.51 4.92
C THR A 90 -1.59 8.65 4.73
N ILE A 91 -2.03 9.41 3.72
CA ILE A 91 -3.46 9.59 3.44
C ILE A 91 -4.08 8.28 2.94
N LEU A 92 -3.37 7.52 2.08
CA LEU A 92 -3.78 6.17 1.69
C LEU A 92 -3.93 5.25 2.91
N ASN A 93 -2.96 5.26 3.83
CA ASN A 93 -3.01 4.47 5.06
C ASN A 93 -4.26 4.79 5.91
N MET A 94 -4.59 6.08 6.07
CA MET A 94 -5.81 6.50 6.76
C MET A 94 -7.08 6.02 6.04
N TYR A 95 -7.17 6.18 4.72
CA TYR A 95 -8.31 5.72 3.93
C TYR A 95 -8.54 4.20 4.13
N MET A 96 -7.49 3.41 3.97
CA MET A 96 -7.56 1.96 4.09
C MET A 96 -7.89 1.52 5.52
N ARG A 97 -7.41 2.25 6.55
CA ARG A 97 -7.79 2.00 7.94
C ARG A 97 -9.28 2.21 8.18
N LYS A 98 -9.86 3.29 7.64
CA LYS A 98 -11.30 3.57 7.76
C LYS A 98 -12.11 2.51 7.00
N LEU A 99 -11.66 2.14 5.81
CA LEU A 99 -12.28 1.07 5.02
C LEU A 99 -12.25 -0.29 5.76
N SER A 100 -11.17 -0.58 6.49
CA SER A 100 -11.06 -1.79 7.32
C SER A 100 -12.15 -1.88 8.39
N VAL A 101 -12.52 -0.73 8.97
CA VAL A 101 -13.58 -0.63 9.98
C VAL A 101 -14.95 -0.72 9.32
N GLU A 102 -15.15 0.00 8.21
CA GLU A 102 -16.40 0.01 7.43
C GLU A 102 -16.80 -1.41 6.97
N LEU A 103 -15.86 -2.18 6.43
CA LEU A 103 -16.13 -3.48 5.85
C LEU A 103 -16.00 -4.65 6.86
N LYS A 104 -15.73 -4.35 8.14
CA LYS A 104 -15.47 -5.37 9.16
C LYS A 104 -16.64 -6.33 9.34
N GLU A 105 -17.86 -5.80 9.46
CA GLU A 105 -19.08 -6.60 9.65
C GLU A 105 -19.44 -7.45 8.41
N GLU A 106 -18.94 -7.05 7.24
CA GLU A 106 -19.06 -7.85 6.02
C GLU A 106 -18.03 -9.00 5.96
N GLY A 107 -17.14 -9.10 6.94
CA GLY A 107 -16.11 -10.13 7.04
C GLY A 107 -14.85 -9.84 6.22
N PHE A 108 -14.63 -8.59 5.80
CA PHE A 108 -13.42 -8.22 5.09
C PHE A 108 -12.20 -8.07 6.00
N THR A 109 -11.04 -8.38 5.44
CA THR A 109 -9.74 -8.04 6.01
C THR A 109 -9.03 -7.07 5.06
N VAL A 110 -8.75 -5.87 5.54
CA VAL A 110 -8.09 -4.81 4.77
C VAL A 110 -6.73 -4.53 5.40
N VAL A 111 -5.64 -4.66 4.63
CA VAL A 111 -4.27 -4.51 5.14
C VAL A 111 -3.49 -3.54 4.27
N MET A 112 -2.67 -2.69 4.89
CA MET A 112 -1.66 -1.92 4.18
C MET A 112 -0.34 -2.68 4.24
N TYR A 113 0.41 -2.66 3.15
CA TYR A 113 1.62 -3.44 2.99
C TYR A 113 2.74 -2.61 2.38
N SER A 114 3.89 -2.53 3.05
CA SER A 114 5.12 -1.98 2.51
C SER A 114 5.97 -3.09 1.88
N PRO A 115 6.40 -2.96 0.61
CA PRO A 115 7.22 -3.97 -0.06
C PRO A 115 8.72 -3.92 0.30
N GLY A 116 9.11 -3.05 1.23
CA GLY A 116 10.51 -2.80 1.57
C GLY A 116 11.24 -1.91 0.55
N PHE A 117 12.56 -1.79 0.70
CA PHE A 117 13.40 -0.90 -0.12
C PHE A 117 13.94 -1.62 -1.37
N VAL A 118 13.08 -1.72 -2.38
CA VAL A 118 13.33 -2.48 -3.62
C VAL A 118 14.14 -1.65 -4.63
N LYS A 119 15.01 -2.30 -5.41
CA LYS A 119 15.69 -1.70 -6.56
C LYS A 119 14.78 -1.71 -7.78
N PHE A 120 14.29 -0.54 -8.17
CA PHE A 120 13.49 -0.37 -9.39
C PHE A 120 13.49 1.09 -9.84
N ASN A 121 12.77 1.39 -10.93
CA ASN A 121 12.75 2.74 -11.52
C ASN A 121 12.38 3.83 -10.51
N LEU A 122 11.45 3.58 -9.58
CA LEU A 122 11.05 4.60 -8.60
C LEU A 122 12.13 4.95 -7.59
N THR A 123 12.97 3.99 -7.24
CA THR A 123 14.10 4.23 -6.35
C THR A 123 15.35 4.65 -7.12
N GLY A 124 15.26 4.91 -8.43
CA GLY A 124 16.43 5.23 -9.26
C GLY A 124 17.45 4.10 -9.32
N GLY A 125 17.01 2.84 -9.11
CA GLY A 125 17.89 1.68 -9.01
C GLY A 125 18.54 1.47 -7.64
N TYR A 126 18.29 2.34 -6.65
CA TYR A 126 18.73 2.13 -5.27
C TYR A 126 17.80 1.18 -4.52
N GLY A 127 18.33 0.40 -3.60
CA GLY A 127 17.54 -0.57 -2.85
C GLY A 127 18.41 -1.65 -2.23
N ASN A 128 17.90 -2.30 -1.19
CA ASN A 128 18.56 -3.45 -0.56
C ASN A 128 18.05 -4.80 -1.09
N MET A 129 17.09 -4.78 -2.03
CA MET A 129 16.38 -5.97 -2.50
C MET A 129 16.02 -5.88 -3.99
N GLU A 130 16.09 -7.00 -4.71
CA GLU A 130 15.58 -7.09 -6.09
C GLU A 130 14.05 -7.25 -6.13
N VAL A 131 13.41 -6.87 -7.24
CA VAL A 131 11.94 -6.95 -7.40
C VAL A 131 11.40 -8.35 -7.13
N ASP A 132 12.01 -9.38 -7.71
CA ASP A 132 11.56 -10.77 -7.54
C ASP A 132 11.64 -11.23 -6.08
N GLN A 133 12.67 -10.78 -5.37
CA GLN A 133 12.84 -11.07 -3.94
C GLN A 133 11.76 -10.37 -3.11
N ALA A 134 11.44 -9.10 -3.40
CA ALA A 134 10.39 -8.36 -2.71
C ALA A 134 9.01 -8.99 -2.91
N VAL A 135 8.69 -9.39 -4.15
CA VAL A 135 7.44 -10.09 -4.46
C VAL A 135 7.36 -11.41 -3.71
N LYS A 136 8.43 -12.22 -3.74
CA LYS A 136 8.48 -13.50 -3.03
C LYS A 136 8.22 -13.31 -1.54
N LEU A 137 8.97 -12.41 -0.89
CA LEU A 137 8.83 -12.16 0.54
C LEU A 137 7.46 -11.60 0.91
N GLY A 138 6.91 -10.67 0.13
CA GLY A 138 5.56 -10.16 0.35
C GLY A 138 4.48 -11.23 0.29
N VAL A 139 4.59 -12.17 -0.65
CA VAL A 139 3.67 -13.30 -0.74
C VAL A 139 3.82 -14.24 0.46
N GLU A 140 5.06 -14.62 0.79
CA GLU A 140 5.35 -15.60 1.84
C GLU A 140 5.11 -15.08 3.25
N ASN A 141 5.39 -13.80 3.51
CA ASN A 141 5.35 -13.21 4.84
C ASN A 141 4.08 -12.45 5.13
N VAL A 142 3.40 -11.93 4.11
CA VAL A 142 2.20 -11.10 4.30
C VAL A 142 0.99 -11.74 3.66
N ILE A 143 0.92 -11.81 2.33
CA ILE A 143 -0.32 -12.14 1.62
C ILE A 143 -0.88 -13.51 2.05
N ARG A 144 -0.03 -14.53 2.19
CA ARG A 144 -0.47 -15.88 2.62
C ARG A 144 -0.72 -16.03 4.12
N LYS A 145 -0.25 -15.10 4.94
CA LYS A 145 -0.29 -15.21 6.41
C LYS A 145 -1.39 -14.36 7.06
N VAL A 146 -1.87 -13.32 6.37
CA VAL A 146 -2.89 -12.41 6.90
C VAL A 146 -4.18 -13.16 7.26
N THR A 147 -4.65 -12.93 8.48
CA THR A 147 -5.93 -13.44 9.00
C THR A 147 -6.86 -12.27 9.36
N LYS A 148 -8.07 -12.58 9.84
CA LYS A 148 -9.07 -11.55 10.24
C LYS A 148 -8.57 -10.67 11.38
N GLU A 149 -7.70 -11.20 12.22
CA GLU A 149 -7.05 -10.51 13.34
C GLU A 149 -6.10 -9.39 12.88
N ASP A 150 -5.64 -9.45 11.63
CA ASP A 150 -4.78 -8.44 11.02
C ASP A 150 -5.57 -7.29 10.37
N ASN A 151 -6.91 -7.28 10.48
CA ASN A 151 -7.74 -6.28 9.82
C ASN A 151 -7.38 -4.84 10.26
N GLY A 152 -6.91 -4.08 9.28
CA GLY A 152 -6.49 -2.70 9.38
C GLY A 152 -5.06 -2.51 9.88
N LYS A 153 -4.23 -3.56 9.95
CA LYS A 153 -2.81 -3.43 10.25
C LYS A 153 -2.03 -2.87 9.06
N PHE A 154 -0.90 -2.26 9.38
CA PHE A 154 0.12 -1.87 8.42
C PHE A 154 1.35 -2.77 8.59
N LEU A 155 1.68 -3.57 7.57
CA LEU A 155 2.73 -4.59 7.63
C LEU A 155 3.89 -4.24 6.69
N ASP A 156 5.12 -4.56 7.09
CA ASP A 156 6.30 -4.49 6.22
C ASP A 156 6.59 -5.85 5.54
N VAL A 157 7.56 -5.88 4.62
CA VAL A 157 7.91 -7.05 3.79
C VAL A 157 8.30 -8.31 4.56
N ASP A 158 8.76 -8.15 5.79
CA ASP A 158 9.08 -9.26 6.70
C ASP A 158 7.88 -9.75 7.53
N GLY A 159 6.72 -9.08 7.42
CA GLY A 159 5.50 -9.37 8.15
C GLY A 159 5.39 -8.67 9.51
N THR A 160 6.36 -7.82 9.87
CA THR A 160 6.28 -7.02 11.09
C THR A 160 5.25 -5.90 10.96
N GLU A 161 4.62 -5.56 12.09
CA GLU A 161 3.69 -4.43 12.14
C GLU A 161 4.46 -3.11 12.19
N THR A 162 4.16 -2.23 11.24
CA THR A 162 4.71 -0.88 11.17
C THR A 162 3.86 0.06 12.03
N PRO A 163 4.48 0.95 12.83
CA PRO A 163 3.73 1.98 13.55
C PRO A 163 2.95 2.89 12.59
N TRP A 164 1.92 3.56 13.12
CA TRP A 164 1.12 4.53 12.36
C TRP A 164 1.83 5.83 12.14
#